data_AF-A0A7Y0A5W7-F1
#
_entry.id   AF-A0A7Y0A5W7-F1
#
_cell.length_a   1.000
_cell.length_b   1.000
_cell.length_c   1.000
_cell.angle_alpha   90.00
_cell.angle_beta   90.00
_cell.angle_gamma   90.00
#
_symmetry.space_group_name_H-M   'P 1'
#
loop_
_entity.id
_entity.type
_entity.pdbx_description
1 polymer ?
#
loop_
_entity_poly.entity_id
_entity_poly.type
_entity_poly.pdbx_seq_one_letter_code
_entity_poly.pdbx_strand_id
1 'polypeptide(L)'
;MTQNPEIKRMIKKYLTISVKSQFDIDIDLEKEYALTENLVSKKTIVAPTFTKKILSKPGLKLFLTSIITEINNEKCSMDFILERIKSLRGNDSQQIQMV
;
A
#
# COMPACT_ATOMS: atom_id res chain seq x y z
N MET A 1 14.97 -16.48 6.62
CA MET A 1 14.43 -15.55 5.61
C MET A 1 14.18 -14.22 6.31
N THR A 2 15.12 -13.28 6.18
CA THR A 2 15.07 -12.00 6.90
C THR A 2 14.07 -11.11 6.16
N GLN A 3 12.81 -11.12 6.60
CA GLN A 3 11.83 -10.12 6.15
C GLN A 3 12.43 -8.75 6.49
N ASN A 4 12.57 -7.85 5.51
CA ASN A 4 13.01 -6.49 5.78
C ASN A 4 11.87 -5.77 6.54
N PRO A 5 11.99 -5.57 7.88
CA PRO A 5 10.89 -5.07 8.70
C PRO A 5 10.53 -3.61 8.33
N GLU A 6 11.48 -2.89 7.75
CA GLU A 6 11.30 -1.50 7.33
C GLU A 6 10.41 -1.40 6.09
N ILE A 7 10.65 -2.23 5.07
CA ILE A 7 9.80 -2.29 3.86
C ILE A 7 8.36 -2.62 4.25
N LYS A 8 8.16 -3.60 5.15
CA LYS A 8 6.81 -3.97 5.61
C LYS A 8 6.11 -2.80 6.30
N ARG A 9 6.81 -2.08 7.17
CA ARG A 9 6.29 -0.89 7.87
C ARG A 9 5.91 0.21 6.89
N MET A 10 6.74 0.46 5.87
CA MET A 10 6.48 1.49 4.87
C MET A 10 5.28 1.16 3.98
N ILE A 11 5.15 -0.09 3.55
CA ILE A 11 3.97 -0.56 2.81
C ILE A 11 2.72 -0.40 3.66
N LYS A 12 2.75 -0.82 4.95
CA LYS A 12 1.61 -0.63 5.87
C LYS A 12 1.20 0.84 5.90
N LYS A 13 2.17 1.74 6.11
CA LYS A 13 1.94 3.18 6.16
C LYS A 13 1.35 3.72 4.86
N TYR A 14 1.91 3.34 3.70
CA TYR A 14 1.41 3.78 2.41
C TYR A 14 -0.02 3.31 2.15
N LEU A 15 -0.30 2.02 2.33
CA LEU A 15 -1.64 1.47 2.14
C LEU A 15 -2.66 2.12 3.08
N THR A 16 -2.33 2.32 4.36
CA THR A 16 -3.22 2.97 5.32
C THR A 16 -3.54 4.41 4.91
N ILE A 17 -2.54 5.21 4.51
CA ILE A 17 -2.76 6.59 4.06
C ILE A 17 -3.63 6.60 2.79
N SER A 18 -3.31 5.75 1.81
CA SER A 18 -4.06 5.67 0.55
C SER A 18 -5.52 5.27 0.77
N VAL A 19 -5.78 4.30 1.65
CA VAL A 19 -7.16 3.89 1.98
C VAL A 19 -7.90 5.01 2.73
N LYS A 20 -7.25 5.65 3.70
CA LYS A 20 -7.85 6.76 4.45
C LYS A 20 -8.20 7.93 3.51
N SER A 21 -7.33 8.27 2.57
CA SER A 21 -7.58 9.33 1.59
C SER A 21 -8.73 9.00 0.62
N GLN A 22 -8.79 7.77 0.10
CA GLN A 22 -9.78 7.41 -0.92
C GLN A 22 -11.17 7.07 -0.35
N PHE A 23 -11.24 6.50 0.86
CA PHE A 23 -12.49 5.97 1.42
C PHE A 23 -12.88 6.58 2.78
N ASP A 24 -12.04 7.46 3.35
CA ASP A 24 -12.19 8.03 4.69
C ASP A 24 -12.28 6.99 5.84
N ILE A 25 -11.84 5.75 5.60
CA ILE A 25 -11.86 4.69 6.61
C ILE A 25 -10.50 4.50 7.27
N ASP A 26 -10.52 4.27 8.58
CA ASP A 26 -9.38 3.69 9.29
C ASP A 26 -9.51 2.17 9.30
N ILE A 27 -8.48 1.49 8.81
CA ILE A 27 -8.50 0.04 8.68
C ILE A 27 -7.13 -0.56 9.02
N ASP A 28 -7.15 -1.54 9.91
CA ASP A 28 -5.99 -2.38 10.14
C ASP A 28 -5.77 -3.32 8.94
N LEU A 29 -4.58 -3.22 8.34
CA LEU A 29 -4.14 -3.97 7.17
C LEU A 29 -3.07 -5.03 7.50
N GLU A 30 -2.75 -5.24 8.77
CA GLU A 30 -1.61 -6.07 9.18
C GLU A 30 -1.66 -7.52 8.70
N LYS A 31 -2.86 -8.07 8.56
CA LYS A 31 -3.13 -9.44 8.08
C LYS A 31 -3.69 -9.49 6.66
N GLU A 32 -3.76 -8.34 5.99
CA GLU A 32 -4.39 -8.21 4.67
C GLU A 32 -3.38 -8.41 3.52
N TYR A 33 -2.09 -8.48 3.85
CA TYR A 33 -1.03 -8.84 2.91
C TYR A 33 0.16 -9.53 3.61
N ALA A 34 0.99 -10.19 2.81
CA ALA A 34 2.28 -10.75 3.22
C ALA A 34 3.40 -10.29 2.30
N LEU A 35 4.61 -10.16 2.84
CA LEU A 35 5.82 -10.06 2.04
C LEU A 35 6.35 -11.46 1.77
N THR A 36 6.57 -11.79 0.51
CA THR A 36 7.08 -13.08 0.08
C THR A 36 8.02 -12.90 -1.11
N GLU A 37 8.70 -13.97 -1.53
CA GLU A 37 9.54 -13.96 -2.72
C GLU A 37 8.77 -14.53 -3.91
N ASN A 38 8.85 -13.85 -5.04
CA ASN A 38 8.41 -14.41 -6.31
C ASN A 38 9.27 -15.64 -6.65
N LEU A 39 8.64 -16.78 -6.90
CA LEU A 39 9.33 -18.07 -7.06
C LEU A 39 10.37 -18.07 -8.19
N VAL A 40 10.05 -17.37 -9.29
CA VAL A 40 10.86 -17.34 -10.51
C VAL A 40 11.96 -16.29 -10.42
N SER A 41 11.60 -15.04 -10.12
CA SER A 41 12.55 -13.91 -10.14
C SER A 41 13.32 -13.72 -8.83
N LYS A 42 12.94 -14.42 -7.75
CA LYS A 42 13.47 -14.27 -6.38
C LYS A 42 13.33 -12.86 -5.78
N LYS A 43 12.56 -11.98 -6.43
CA LYS A 43 12.29 -10.63 -5.92
C LYS A 43 11.25 -10.66 -4.82
N THR A 44 11.41 -9.81 -3.81
CA THR A 44 10.37 -9.57 -2.82
C THR A 44 9.14 -8.94 -3.48
N ILE A 45 7.96 -9.50 -3.17
CA ILE A 45 6.66 -9.03 -3.63
C ILE A 45 5.70 -8.93 -2.44
N VAL A 46 4.67 -8.11 -2.63
CA VAL A 46 3.50 -8.03 -1.76
C VAL A 46 2.44 -8.98 -2.28
N ALA A 47 2.09 -9.99 -1.50
CA ALA A 47 1.01 -10.92 -1.81
C ALA A 47 -0.25 -10.55 -1.01
N PRO A 48 -1.40 -10.31 -1.65
CA PRO A 48 -2.64 -10.03 -0.93
C PRO A 48 -3.12 -11.29 -0.19
N THR A 49 -3.49 -11.14 1.09
CA THR A 49 -4.03 -12.21 1.94
C THR A 49 -5.41 -11.82 2.48
N PHE A 50 -6.16 -11.08 1.68
CA PHE A 50 -7.38 -10.39 2.07
C PHE A 50 -8.34 -11.27 2.89
N THR A 51 -8.65 -10.81 4.10
CA THR A 51 -9.64 -11.44 4.96
C THR A 51 -11.05 -11.12 4.48
N LYS A 52 -12.06 -11.77 5.08
CA LYS A 52 -13.48 -11.49 4.82
C LYS A 52 -13.82 -9.99 4.95
N LYS A 53 -13.09 -9.25 5.80
CA LYS A 53 -13.26 -7.81 5.99
C LYS A 53 -13.01 -7.01 4.70
N ILE A 54 -11.95 -7.34 3.97
CA ILE A 54 -11.64 -6.70 2.69
C ILE A 54 -12.47 -7.32 1.55
N LEU A 55 -12.63 -8.65 1.55
CA LEU A 55 -13.38 -9.36 0.51
C LEU A 55 -14.86 -8.96 0.45
N SER A 56 -15.46 -8.57 1.58
CA SER A 56 -16.84 -8.07 1.65
C SER A 56 -17.02 -6.64 1.10
N LYS A 57 -15.93 -5.94 0.76
CA LYS A 57 -15.93 -4.57 0.22
C LYS A 57 -15.26 -4.55 -1.15
N PRO A 58 -15.98 -4.82 -2.25
CA PRO A 58 -15.39 -4.98 -3.59
C PRO A 58 -14.54 -3.79 -4.05
N GLY A 59 -14.99 -2.55 -3.79
CA GLY A 59 -14.24 -1.35 -4.16
C GLY A 59 -12.91 -1.23 -3.42
N LEU A 60 -12.91 -1.52 -2.11
CA LEU A 60 -11.69 -1.51 -1.30
C LEU A 60 -10.72 -2.62 -1.72
N LYS A 61 -11.25 -3.83 -1.97
CA LYS A 61 -10.46 -4.96 -2.48
C LYS A 61 -9.77 -4.60 -3.80
N LEU A 62 -10.53 -4.04 -4.75
CA LEU A 62 -10.01 -3.65 -6.05
C LEU A 62 -8.90 -2.60 -5.90
N PHE A 63 -9.16 -1.54 -5.11
CA PHE A 63 -8.20 -0.49 -4.85
C PHE A 63 -6.88 -1.00 -4.24
N LEU A 64 -6.98 -1.81 -3.17
CA LEU A 64 -5.79 -2.41 -2.54
C LEU A 64 -5.04 -3.32 -3.51
N THR A 65 -5.76 -4.09 -4.34
CA THR A 65 -5.14 -4.93 -5.37
C THR A 65 -4.35 -4.08 -6.36
N SER A 66 -4.93 -3.00 -6.85
CA SER A 66 -4.27 -2.08 -7.80
C SER A 66 -2.99 -1.49 -7.21
N ILE A 67 -3.02 -1.02 -5.97
CA ILE A 67 -1.82 -0.47 -5.32
C ILE A 67 -0.76 -1.55 -5.13
N ILE A 68 -1.14 -2.75 -4.69
CA ILE A 68 -0.21 -3.88 -4.53
C ILE A 68 0.43 -4.26 -5.88
N THR A 69 -0.35 -4.28 -6.96
CA THR A 69 0.17 -4.52 -8.31
C THR A 69 1.15 -3.44 -8.74
N GLU A 70 0.85 -2.17 -8.50
CA GLU A 70 1.76 -1.05 -8.78
C GLU A 70 3.09 -1.21 -8.02
N ILE A 71 3.05 -1.49 -6.71
CA ILE A 71 4.23 -1.74 -5.89
C ILE A 71 5.07 -2.90 -6.46
N ASN A 72 4.42 -4.01 -6.83
CA ASN A 72 5.10 -5.19 -7.35
C ASN A 72 5.74 -4.94 -8.72
N ASN A 73 5.11 -4.13 -9.58
CA ASN A 73 5.65 -3.76 -10.88
C ASN A 73 6.89 -2.85 -10.72
N GLU A 74 6.87 -1.93 -9.77
CA GLU A 74 7.99 -1.02 -9.44
C GLU A 74 9.05 -1.65 -8.52
N LYS A 75 9.19 -2.98 -8.58
CA LYS A 75 10.16 -3.79 -7.82
C LYS A 75 10.08 -3.64 -6.29
N CYS A 76 8.96 -3.18 -5.75
CA CYS A 76 8.75 -3.02 -4.30
C CYS A 76 9.88 -2.21 -3.63
N SER A 77 10.29 -1.11 -4.25
CA SER A 77 11.40 -0.28 -3.76
C SER A 77 10.96 0.70 -2.66
N MET A 78 11.85 0.93 -1.69
CA MET A 78 11.61 1.91 -0.63
C MET A 78 11.49 3.34 -1.18
N ASP A 79 12.29 3.69 -2.17
CA ASP A 79 12.27 5.02 -2.79
C ASP A 79 10.91 5.32 -3.42
N PHE A 80 10.35 4.39 -4.19
CA PHE A 80 9.01 4.51 -4.75
C PHE A 80 7.95 4.72 -3.66
N ILE A 81 7.98 3.90 -2.61
CA ILE A 81 6.99 4.00 -1.51
C ILE A 81 7.13 5.34 -0.77
N LEU A 82 8.35 5.83 -0.54
CA LEU A 82 8.58 7.14 0.10
C LEU A 82 8.10 8.28 -0.76
N GLU A 83 8.37 8.24 -2.06
CA GLU A 83 7.92 9.26 -3.02
C GLU A 83 6.40 9.36 -3.01
N ARG A 84 5.70 8.22 -3.05
CA ARG A 84 4.23 8.17 -2.99
C ARG A 84 3.66 8.65 -1.66
N ILE A 85 4.30 8.33 -0.53
CA ILE A 85 3.91 8.88 0.77
C ILE A 85 4.11 10.40 0.80
N LYS A 86 5.18 10.93 0.20
CA LYS A 86 5.44 12.37 0.13
C LYS A 86 4.43 13.08 -0.76
N SER A 87 4.09 12.56 -1.93
CA SER A 87 3.11 13.18 -2.83
C SER A 87 1.72 13.24 -2.20
N LEU A 88 1.31 12.20 -1.46
CA LEU A 88 0.05 12.19 -0.72
C LEU A 88 0.01 13.27 0.39
N ARG A 89 1.14 13.53 1.06
CA ARG A 89 1.25 14.59 2.08
C ARG A 89 1.40 16.00 1.50
N GLY A 90 2.00 16.12 0.32
CA GLY A 90 2.14 17.41 -0.39
C GLY A 90 0.80 17.96 -0.89
N ASN A 91 -0.16 17.08 -1.20
CA ASN A 91 -1.49 17.49 -1.64
C ASN A 91 -2.38 18.05 -0.51
N ASP A 92 -2.04 17.82 0.76
CA ASP A 92 -2.73 18.46 1.89
C ASP A 92 -2.45 19.98 1.95
N SER A 93 -1.42 20.47 1.25
CA SER A 93 -1.00 21.88 1.26
C SER A 93 -1.50 22.72 0.07
N GLN A 94 -2.32 22.18 -0.84
CA GLN A 94 -2.84 22.92 -2.00
C GLN A 94 -4.37 23.16 -1.98
N GLN A 95 -5.03 23.06 -0.83
CA GLN A 95 -6.42 23.56 -0.66
C GLN A 95 -6.54 24.78 0.27
N ILE A 96 -5.55 25.66 0.28
CA ILE A 96 -5.73 27.03 0.81
C ILE A 96 -5.36 28.03 -0.29
N GLN A 97 -6.41 28.73 -0.74
CA GLN A 97 -6.48 29.87 -1.67
C GLN A 97 -6.43 29.61 -3.17
N MET A 98 -7.57 29.81 -3.84
CA MET A 98 -7.84 31.12 -4.45
C MET A 98 -9.33 31.30 -4.79
N VAL A 99 -9.88 32.40 -4.24
CA VAL A 99 -11.06 33.23 -4.63
C VAL A 99 -12.38 32.57 -5.02
#